data_AF-A0A3D0SW11-F1
#
_entry.id   AF-A0A3D0SW11-F1
#
_cell.length_a   1.000
_cell.length_b   1.000
_cell.length_c   1.000
_cell.angle_alpha   90.00
_cell.angle_beta   90.00
_cell.angle_gamma   90.00
#
_symmetry.space_group_name_H-M   'P 1'
#
loop_
_entity.id
_entity.type
_entity.pdbx_description
1 polymer ?
#
loop_
_entity_poly.entity_id
_entity_poly.type
_entity_poly.pdbx_seq_one_letter_code
_entity_poly.pdbx_strand_id
1 'polypeptide(L)'
;MDTFDTFIIAVGVALVLVGLYLFISGKQGDGSRNSNVEGFGIKINVSNPSIILVVIGIGLILLPKFLPNTPDSNPYIPPDPIDGPGPGTGREPVIPVQPTVYYPEGDWYLVGYTQNGVDISMSVEANATFSAKSSNGVTWRMEFVATDMWGNMSQYFYSGTISHADEGYYFTVKQTNDPSIPSEVRSPLIMNLEDNGQLHLEYAIGVNNIIIHWMKLS
;
A
#
# COMPACT_ATOMS: atom_id res chain seq x y z
N MET A 1 17.50 2.30 -14.31
CA MET A 1 16.69 1.55 -15.29
C MET A 1 17.62 0.51 -15.88
N ASP A 2 17.37 -0.75 -15.60
CA ASP A 2 18.25 -1.83 -16.08
C ASP A 2 18.23 -1.89 -17.61
N THR A 3 19.29 -2.43 -18.20
CA THR A 3 19.37 -2.70 -19.65
C THR A 3 18.22 -3.62 -20.07
N PHE A 4 17.84 -4.55 -19.19
CA PHE A 4 16.69 -5.43 -19.35
C PHE A 4 15.35 -4.67 -19.37
N ASP A 5 15.13 -3.74 -18.43
CA ASP A 5 13.92 -2.89 -18.40
C ASP A 5 13.79 -2.05 -19.68
N THR A 6 14.91 -1.49 -20.12
CA THR A 6 14.98 -0.67 -21.33
C THR A 6 14.64 -1.49 -22.57
N PHE A 7 15.15 -2.73 -22.65
CA PHE A 7 14.83 -3.66 -23.74
C PHE A 7 13.35 -4.04 -23.75
N ILE A 8 12.77 -4.38 -22.60
CA ILE A 8 11.34 -4.73 -22.47
C ILE A 8 10.44 -3.57 -22.91
N ILE A 9 10.73 -2.36 -22.44
CA ILE A 9 9.95 -1.17 -22.79
C ILE A 9 10.06 -0.87 -24.29
N ALA A 10 11.25 -0.98 -24.88
CA ALA A 10 11.44 -0.76 -26.31
C ALA A 10 10.63 -1.76 -27.17
N VAL A 11 10.61 -3.04 -26.79
CA VAL A 11 9.78 -4.07 -27.45
C VAL A 11 8.29 -3.77 -27.29
N GLY A 12 7.86 -3.35 -26.09
CA GLY A 12 6.48 -2.94 -25.82
C GLY A 12 6.02 -1.78 -26.70
N VAL A 13 6.84 -0.73 -26.83
CA VAL A 13 6.55 0.42 -27.70
C VAL A 13 6.45 0.00 -29.18
N ALA A 14 7.37 -0.85 -29.66
CA ALA A 14 7.32 -1.35 -31.03
C ALA A 14 6.03 -2.13 -31.32
N LEU A 15 5.59 -2.98 -30.39
CA LEU A 15 4.34 -3.75 -30.52
C LEU A 15 3.11 -2.86 -30.52
N VAL A 16 3.08 -1.81 -29.69
CA VAL A 16 1.99 -0.82 -29.71
C VAL A 16 1.92 -0.10 -31.05
N LEU A 17 3.06 0.34 -31.59
CA LEU A 17 3.12 1.04 -32.87
C LEU A 17 2.66 0.15 -34.03
N VAL A 18 3.11 -1.11 -34.07
CA VAL A 18 2.68 -2.08 -35.10
C VAL A 18 1.20 -2.41 -34.94
N GLY A 19 0.72 -2.64 -33.72
CA GLY A 19 -0.69 -2.88 -33.42
C GLY A 19 -1.57 -1.71 -33.86
N LEU A 20 -1.16 -0.47 -33.55
CA LEU A 20 -1.88 0.73 -33.95
C LEU A 20 -1.85 0.95 -35.46
N TYR A 21 -0.72 0.71 -36.12
CA TYR A 21 -0.62 0.78 -37.57
C TYR A 21 -1.53 -0.24 -38.26
N LEU A 22 -1.57 -1.49 -37.79
CA LEU A 22 -2.45 -2.53 -38.32
C LEU A 22 -3.92 -2.27 -37.97
N PHE A 23 -4.21 -1.62 -36.85
CA PHE A 23 -5.55 -1.21 -36.47
C PHE A 23 -6.09 -0.11 -37.40
N ILE A 24 -5.26 0.87 -37.75
CA ILE A 24 -5.63 1.98 -38.65
C ILE A 24 -5.61 1.55 -40.12
N SER A 25 -4.62 0.75 -40.54
CA SER A 25 -4.45 0.30 -41.93
C SER A 25 -5.31 -0.93 -42.26
N GLY A 26 -5.79 -1.63 -41.23
CA GLY A 26 -6.63 -2.81 -41.35
C GLY A 26 -8.04 -2.44 -41.78
N LYS A 27 -8.24 -2.30 -43.09
CA LYS A 27 -9.56 -2.41 -43.71
C LYS A 27 -10.18 -3.72 -43.22
N GLN A 28 -11.30 -3.63 -42.50
CA GLN A 28 -12.05 -4.75 -41.91
C GLN A 28 -12.04 -5.97 -42.85
N GLY A 29 -11.15 -6.92 -42.58
CA GLY A 29 -11.10 -8.18 -43.29
C GLY A 29 -12.21 -9.06 -42.76
N ASP A 30 -13.26 -9.22 -43.56
CA ASP A 30 -14.37 -10.18 -43.46
C ASP A 30 -14.82 -10.60 -42.06
N GLY A 31 -15.94 -10.02 -41.64
CA GLY A 31 -16.66 -10.34 -40.40
C GLY A 31 -17.27 -11.74 -40.36
N SER A 32 -16.47 -12.80 -40.29
CA SER A 32 -16.99 -14.17 -40.14
C SER A 32 -16.09 -15.14 -39.36
N ARG A 33 -15.22 -14.67 -38.46
CA ARG A 33 -14.51 -15.58 -37.55
C ARG A 33 -14.62 -15.08 -36.11
N ASN A 34 -15.60 -15.63 -35.40
CA ASN A 34 -15.75 -15.50 -33.95
C ASN A 34 -14.55 -16.19 -33.26
N SER A 35 -13.42 -15.50 -33.15
CA SER A 35 -12.33 -15.89 -32.27
C SER A 35 -12.61 -15.33 -30.88
N ASN A 36 -13.31 -16.10 -30.06
CA ASN A 36 -13.44 -15.82 -28.64
C ASN A 36 -12.30 -16.53 -27.91
N VAL A 37 -11.59 -15.82 -27.04
CA VAL A 37 -10.63 -16.44 -26.13
C VAL A 37 -11.18 -16.26 -24.71
N GLU A 38 -11.53 -17.37 -24.06
CA GLU A 38 -12.02 -17.38 -22.68
C GLU A 38 -10.84 -17.42 -21.71
N GLY A 39 -10.71 -16.36 -20.90
CA GLY A 39 -9.87 -16.33 -19.71
C GLY A 39 -10.68 -15.74 -18.56
N PHE A 40 -10.73 -16.43 -17.42
CA PHE A 40 -11.41 -15.97 -16.20
C PHE A 40 -12.90 -15.62 -16.34
N GLY A 41 -13.65 -16.30 -17.22
CA GLY A 41 -15.09 -16.08 -17.38
C GLY A 41 -15.50 -14.78 -18.08
N ILE A 42 -14.52 -13.96 -18.51
CA ILE A 42 -14.76 -12.75 -19.29
C ILE A 42 -14.62 -13.09 -20.78
N LYS A 43 -15.72 -12.95 -21.53
CA LYS A 43 -15.72 -13.15 -22.99
C LYS A 43 -15.21 -11.88 -23.65
N ILE A 44 -13.91 -11.83 -23.94
CA ILE A 44 -13.33 -10.71 -24.69
C ILE A 44 -13.58 -10.95 -26.18
N ASN A 45 -14.38 -10.08 -26.79
CA ASN A 45 -14.57 -10.08 -28.23
C ASN A 45 -13.34 -9.44 -28.91
N VAL A 46 -12.34 -10.26 -29.24
CA VAL A 46 -11.18 -9.85 -30.04
C VAL A 46 -11.52 -9.92 -31.53
N SER A 47 -12.51 -9.12 -31.95
CA SER A 47 -12.89 -8.96 -33.36
C SER A 47 -11.77 -8.38 -34.24
N ASN A 48 -10.73 -7.81 -33.62
CA ASN A 48 -9.59 -7.25 -34.34
C ASN A 48 -8.27 -7.78 -33.74
N PRO A 49 -7.55 -8.69 -34.42
CA PRO A 49 -6.32 -9.29 -33.90
C PRO A 49 -5.21 -8.27 -33.60
N SER A 50 -5.31 -7.04 -34.13
CA SER A 50 -4.41 -5.94 -33.81
C SER A 50 -4.58 -5.40 -32.38
N ILE A 51 -5.78 -5.53 -31.77
CA ILE A 51 -6.05 -5.11 -30.38
C ILE A 51 -5.23 -5.96 -29.40
N ILE A 52 -5.03 -7.25 -29.70
CA ILE A 52 -4.21 -8.15 -28.88
C ILE A 52 -2.78 -7.63 -28.79
N LEU A 53 -2.21 -7.17 -29.92
CA LEU A 53 -0.86 -6.61 -29.96
C LEU A 53 -0.73 -5.32 -29.12
N VAL A 54 -1.75 -4.46 -29.17
CA VAL A 54 -1.78 -3.23 -28.37
C VAL A 54 -1.86 -3.55 -26.87
N VAL A 55 -2.73 -4.48 -26.47
CA VAL A 55 -2.88 -4.88 -25.05
C VAL A 55 -1.61 -5.51 -24.52
N ILE A 56 -0.98 -6.42 -25.28
CA ILE A 56 0.30 -7.03 -24.90
C ILE A 56 1.42 -5.97 -24.82
N GLY A 57 1.46 -5.04 -25.78
CA GLY A 57 2.45 -3.96 -25.79
C GLY A 57 2.34 -3.03 -24.57
N ILE A 58 1.13 -2.65 -24.19
CA ILE A 58 0.87 -1.88 -22.95
C ILE A 58 1.28 -2.70 -21.72
N GLY A 59 0.93 -3.99 -21.69
CA GLY A 59 1.34 -4.89 -20.62
C GLY A 59 2.85 -4.94 -20.44
N LEU A 60 3.63 -5.04 -21.52
CA LEU A 60 5.09 -5.04 -21.49
C LEU A 60 5.67 -3.70 -21.03
N ILE A 61 5.09 -2.57 -21.42
CA ILE A 61 5.53 -1.23 -20.95
C ILE A 61 5.33 -1.09 -19.44
N LEU A 62 4.26 -1.68 -18.90
CA LEU A 62 3.95 -1.63 -17.47
C LEU A 62 4.66 -2.71 -16.65
N LEU A 63 5.10 -3.81 -17.27
CA LEU A 63 5.68 -4.97 -16.59
C LEU A 63 6.86 -4.63 -15.66
N PRO A 64 7.84 -3.78 -16.02
CA PRO A 64 8.96 -3.47 -15.13
C PRO A 64 8.54 -2.76 -13.84
N LYS A 65 7.38 -2.09 -13.83
CA LYS A 65 6.85 -1.45 -12.61
C LYS A 65 6.33 -2.45 -11.58
N PHE A 66 6.12 -3.71 -11.98
CA PHE A 66 5.65 -4.79 -11.12
C PHE A 66 6.77 -5.77 -10.75
N LEU A 67 7.97 -5.61 -11.31
CA LEU A 67 9.13 -6.39 -10.89
C LEU A 67 9.64 -5.84 -9.56
N PRO A 68 9.82 -6.69 -8.52
CA PRO A 68 10.46 -6.28 -7.28
C PRO A 68 11.85 -5.72 -7.60
N ASN A 69 12.14 -4.51 -7.12
CA ASN A 69 13.51 -4.02 -7.13
C ASN A 69 14.36 -4.97 -6.28
N THR A 70 15.52 -5.38 -6.79
CA THR A 70 16.49 -6.14 -5.99
C THR A 70 16.75 -5.36 -4.70
N PRO A 71 16.58 -5.98 -3.52
CA PRO A 71 16.82 -5.30 -2.25
C PRO A 71 18.27 -4.82 -2.20
N ASP A 72 18.46 -3.57 -1.79
CA ASP A 72 19.79 -3.03 -1.51
C ASP A 72 20.50 -3.97 -0.53
N SER A 73 21.61 -4.55 -0.98
CA SER A 73 22.46 -5.40 -0.16
C SER A 73 23.26 -4.51 0.79
N ASN A 74 22.60 -3.92 1.78
CA ASN A 74 23.27 -3.34 2.92
C ASN A 74 22.75 -4.01 4.19
N PRO A 75 23.47 -5.01 4.74
CA PRO A 75 23.12 -5.57 6.03
C PRO A 75 23.29 -4.47 7.08
N TYR A 76 22.17 -3.98 7.60
CA TYR A 76 22.17 -3.25 8.86
C TYR A 76 22.70 -4.20 9.94
N ILE A 77 23.94 -3.98 10.37
CA ILE A 77 24.53 -4.63 11.54
C ILE A 77 24.20 -3.69 12.72
N PRO A 78 23.33 -4.08 13.66
CA PRO A 78 23.15 -3.33 14.89
C PRO A 78 24.49 -3.25 15.64
N PRO A 79 24.92 -2.09 16.16
CA PRO A 79 26.10 -2.05 17.01
C PRO A 79 25.85 -2.85 18.30
N ASP A 80 26.76 -3.76 18.63
CA ASP A 80 26.74 -4.52 19.88
C ASP A 80 26.69 -3.59 21.10
N PRO A 81 25.99 -3.98 22.18
CA PRO A 81 26.05 -3.26 23.45
C PRO A 81 27.49 -3.25 24.00
N ILE A 82 28.03 -2.06 24.27
CA ILE A 82 29.34 -1.90 24.91
C ILE A 82 29.19 -2.31 26.39
N ASP A 83 29.58 -3.54 26.71
CA ASP A 83 29.82 -3.98 28.09
C ASP A 83 31.09 -3.31 28.63
N GLY A 84 30.92 -2.36 29.55
CA GLY A 84 32.00 -1.79 30.36
C GLY A 84 31.90 -2.22 31.82
N PRO A 85 32.95 -2.78 32.45
CA PRO A 85 32.94 -3.15 33.86
C PRO A 85 33.46 -2.00 34.73
N GLY A 86 32.70 -1.61 35.76
CA GLY A 86 33.15 -0.66 36.79
C GLY A 86 32.16 -0.52 37.95
N PRO A 87 32.56 -0.80 39.21
CA PRO A 87 31.64 -0.95 40.34
C PRO A 87 31.33 0.39 41.01
N GLY A 88 30.06 0.77 41.07
CA GLY A 88 29.57 1.93 41.81
C GLY A 88 28.31 1.57 42.58
N THR A 89 28.46 1.41 43.89
CA THR A 89 27.38 1.10 44.83
C THR A 89 26.40 2.27 44.93
N GLY A 90 25.25 2.14 44.28
CA GLY A 90 24.08 3.00 44.47
C GLY A 90 22.84 2.23 44.05
N ARG A 91 22.20 1.53 44.99
CA ARG A 91 20.88 0.93 44.75
C ARG A 91 19.84 2.03 44.70
N GLU A 92 19.77 2.76 43.60
CA GLU A 92 18.51 3.34 43.18
C GLU A 92 17.65 2.18 42.67
N PRO A 93 16.40 2.01 43.13
CA PRO A 93 15.56 0.96 42.59
C PRO A 93 15.42 1.23 41.10
N VAL A 94 16.03 0.36 40.28
CA VAL A 94 15.72 0.27 38.86
C VAL A 94 14.25 -0.13 38.81
N ILE A 95 13.37 0.86 38.72
CA ILE A 95 12.00 0.64 38.28
C ILE A 95 12.19 0.13 36.86
N PRO A 96 11.86 -1.14 36.55
CA PRO A 96 11.86 -1.57 35.17
C PRO A 96 10.87 -0.66 34.46
N VAL A 97 11.37 0.25 33.61
CA VAL A 97 10.55 0.94 32.62
C VAL A 97 10.10 -0.18 31.69
N GLN A 98 8.96 -0.78 32.00
CA GLN A 98 8.28 -1.63 31.02
C GLN A 98 8.13 -0.75 29.77
N PRO A 99 8.43 -1.26 28.56
CA PRO A 99 8.04 -0.55 27.35
C PRO A 99 6.51 -0.37 27.43
N THR A 100 6.08 0.86 27.72
CA THR A 100 4.67 1.18 27.83
C THR A 100 4.12 1.04 26.43
N VAL A 101 3.47 -0.09 26.15
CA VAL A 101 2.73 -0.29 24.90
C VAL A 101 1.73 0.86 24.79
N TYR A 102 1.88 1.64 23.74
CA TYR A 102 1.05 2.80 23.44
C TYR A 102 -0.11 2.37 22.55
N TYR A 103 -1.31 2.84 22.89
CA TYR A 103 -2.46 2.75 22.02
C TYR A 103 -3.03 4.16 21.82
N PRO A 104 -3.29 4.58 20.57
CA PRO A 104 -3.93 5.85 20.31
C PRO A 104 -5.38 5.84 20.82
N GLU A 105 -5.87 7.02 21.20
CA GLU A 105 -7.22 7.21 21.73
C GLU A 105 -7.83 8.52 21.23
N GLY A 106 -9.15 8.53 21.04
CA GLY A 106 -9.93 9.68 20.62
C GLY A 106 -10.04 9.81 19.11
N ASP A 107 -10.43 11.00 18.67
CA ASP A 107 -10.64 11.35 17.26
C ASP A 107 -9.40 12.04 16.70
N TRP A 108 -9.12 11.77 15.43
CA TRP A 108 -7.92 12.20 14.72
C TRP A 108 -8.28 12.56 13.28
N TYR A 109 -7.54 13.52 12.71
CA TYR A 109 -7.70 13.94 11.33
C TYR A 109 -6.40 13.71 10.54
N LEU A 110 -6.55 13.40 9.26
CA LEU A 110 -5.46 13.09 8.37
C LEU A 110 -4.60 14.33 8.10
N VAL A 111 -3.28 14.18 8.17
CA VAL A 111 -2.31 15.23 7.79
C VAL A 111 -1.28 14.77 6.77
N GLY A 112 -1.19 13.46 6.51
CA GLY A 112 -0.33 12.94 5.46
C GLY A 112 -0.74 11.52 5.07
N TYR A 113 -0.71 11.23 3.77
CA TYR A 113 -1.06 9.94 3.22
C TYR A 113 -0.16 9.62 2.02
N THR A 114 0.63 8.56 2.15
CA THR A 114 1.45 8.00 1.08
C THR A 114 1.02 6.57 0.82
N GLN A 115 0.84 6.22 -0.45
CA GLN A 115 0.52 4.87 -0.89
C GLN A 115 1.54 4.41 -1.92
N ASN A 116 2.18 3.27 -1.66
CA ASN A 116 3.21 2.69 -2.53
C ASN A 116 4.33 3.68 -2.86
N GLY A 117 4.71 4.53 -1.90
CA GLY A 117 5.73 5.56 -2.06
C GLY A 117 5.27 6.82 -2.80
N VAL A 118 4.00 6.93 -3.18
CA VAL A 118 3.43 8.15 -3.80
C VAL A 118 2.63 8.92 -2.76
N ASP A 119 3.01 10.17 -2.53
CA ASP A 119 2.23 11.11 -1.70
C ASP A 119 0.96 11.54 -2.43
N ILE A 120 -0.19 11.24 -1.85
CA ILE A 120 -1.51 11.62 -2.36
C ILE A 120 -2.33 12.38 -1.31
N SER A 121 -1.67 13.00 -0.34
CA SER A 121 -2.31 13.74 0.75
C SER A 121 -3.25 14.84 0.27
N MET A 122 -3.00 15.42 -0.91
CA MET A 122 -3.87 16.45 -1.51
C MET A 122 -5.18 15.92 -2.09
N SER A 123 -5.29 14.61 -2.29
CA SER A 123 -6.44 13.97 -2.94
C SER A 123 -7.25 13.10 -1.97
N VAL A 124 -6.85 13.08 -0.69
CA VAL A 124 -7.45 12.23 0.32
C VAL A 124 -7.70 13.05 1.58
N GLU A 125 -8.95 13.06 2.03
CA GLU A 125 -9.34 13.53 3.35
C GLU A 125 -9.76 12.33 4.19
N ALA A 126 -9.39 12.30 5.47
CA ALA A 126 -9.84 11.22 6.34
C ALA A 126 -9.91 11.61 7.81
N ASN A 127 -10.77 10.91 8.53
CA ASN A 127 -10.88 10.95 9.98
C ASN A 127 -10.69 9.54 10.55
N ALA A 128 -10.10 9.45 11.73
CA ALA A 128 -9.94 8.20 12.47
C ALA A 128 -10.44 8.36 13.91
N THR A 129 -11.17 7.37 14.40
CA THR A 129 -11.53 7.25 15.81
C THR A 129 -10.85 6.00 16.36
N PHE A 130 -10.09 6.17 17.44
CA PHE A 130 -9.46 5.09 18.18
C PHE A 130 -10.13 4.96 19.55
N SER A 131 -10.69 3.78 19.83
CA SER A 131 -11.35 3.46 21.09
C SER A 131 -10.57 2.35 21.79
N ALA A 132 -9.66 2.71 22.69
CA ALA A 132 -8.89 1.74 23.46
C ALA A 132 -9.86 0.97 24.37
N LYS A 133 -9.92 -0.35 24.21
CA LYS A 133 -10.86 -1.22 24.94
C LYS A 133 -10.19 -2.03 26.04
N SER A 134 -8.87 -2.17 26.03
CA SER A 134 -8.13 -2.99 26.99
C SER A 134 -6.63 -2.71 26.95
N SER A 135 -5.88 -3.30 27.89
CA SER A 135 -4.41 -3.35 27.90
C SER A 135 -3.80 -4.06 26.67
N ASN A 136 -4.60 -4.76 25.87
CA ASN A 136 -4.12 -5.67 24.83
C ASN A 136 -4.50 -5.22 23.41
N GLY A 137 -5.17 -4.08 23.26
CA GLY A 137 -5.51 -3.57 21.93
C GLY A 137 -6.54 -2.45 21.91
N VAL A 138 -6.57 -1.77 20.76
CA VAL A 138 -7.49 -0.67 20.44
C VAL A 138 -8.37 -1.06 19.25
N THR A 139 -9.65 -0.73 19.31
CA THR A 139 -10.53 -0.78 18.15
C THR A 139 -10.46 0.55 17.43
N TRP A 140 -10.41 0.54 16.10
CA TRP A 140 -10.34 1.75 15.30
C TRP A 140 -11.39 1.74 14.19
N ARG A 141 -11.78 2.94 13.77
CA ARG A 141 -12.60 3.19 12.58
C ARG A 141 -12.00 4.37 11.84
N MET A 142 -11.84 4.24 10.53
CA MET A 142 -11.33 5.27 9.65
C MET A 142 -12.32 5.49 8.51
N GLU A 143 -12.55 6.75 8.16
CA GLU A 143 -13.41 7.16 7.05
C GLU A 143 -12.59 8.03 6.12
N PHE A 144 -12.53 7.63 4.86
CA PHE A 144 -11.74 8.27 3.81
C PHE A 144 -12.67 8.82 2.73
N VAL A 145 -12.29 9.98 2.22
CA VAL A 145 -12.86 10.62 1.06
C VAL A 145 -11.72 10.85 0.08
N ALA A 146 -11.71 10.10 -1.01
CA ALA A 146 -10.71 10.25 -2.07
C ALA A 146 -11.32 11.01 -3.25
N THR A 147 -10.59 11.96 -3.81
CA THR A 147 -10.99 12.75 -4.98
C THR A 147 -10.06 12.46 -6.15
N ASP A 148 -10.62 12.02 -7.26
CA ASP A 148 -9.84 11.78 -8.49
C ASP A 148 -9.49 13.07 -9.24
N MET A 149 -8.70 12.97 -10.31
CA MET A 149 -8.29 14.13 -11.14
C MET A 149 -9.45 14.80 -11.88
N TRP A 150 -10.62 14.15 -11.95
CA TRP A 150 -11.84 14.68 -12.56
C TRP A 150 -12.80 15.27 -11.52
N GLY A 151 -12.43 15.24 -10.24
CA GLY A 151 -13.24 15.76 -9.13
C GLY A 151 -14.31 14.79 -8.64
N ASN A 152 -14.30 13.52 -9.07
CA ASN A 152 -15.23 12.53 -8.54
C ASN A 152 -14.75 12.08 -7.16
N MET A 153 -15.70 12.02 -6.22
CA MET A 153 -15.45 11.62 -4.85
C MET A 153 -15.83 10.16 -4.63
N SER A 154 -14.94 9.41 -4.00
CA SER A 154 -15.18 8.05 -3.52
C SER A 154 -15.04 8.02 -2.00
N GLN A 155 -15.95 7.29 -1.33
CA GLN A 155 -15.96 7.19 0.13
C GLN A 155 -15.67 5.76 0.56
N TYR A 156 -14.66 5.61 1.41
CA TYR A 156 -14.26 4.33 1.97
C TYR A 156 -14.32 4.37 3.48
N PHE A 157 -14.80 3.29 4.10
CA PHE A 157 -14.66 3.09 5.52
C PHE A 157 -13.83 1.83 5.77
N TYR A 158 -13.07 1.87 6.84
CA TYR A 158 -12.33 0.72 7.35
C TYR A 158 -12.55 0.67 8.86
N SER A 159 -12.73 -0.52 9.42
CA SER A 159 -12.73 -0.71 10.86
C SER A 159 -11.99 -1.98 11.23
N GLY A 160 -11.46 -2.00 12.45
CA GLY A 160 -10.58 -3.07 12.86
C GLY A 160 -9.98 -2.93 14.23
N THR A 161 -8.84 -3.59 14.42
CA THR A 161 -8.09 -3.59 15.69
C THR A 161 -6.61 -3.32 15.47
N ILE A 162 -5.98 -2.64 16.43
CA ILE A 162 -4.53 -2.69 16.62
C ILE A 162 -4.25 -3.48 17.90
N SER A 163 -3.31 -4.41 17.82
CA SER A 163 -2.90 -5.28 18.92
C SER A 163 -1.40 -5.36 19.01
N HIS A 164 -0.86 -5.57 20.20
CA HIS A 164 0.56 -5.81 20.43
C HIS A 164 0.80 -7.30 20.76
N ALA A 165 1.72 -7.96 20.05
CA ALA A 165 2.13 -9.35 20.27
C ALA A 165 3.58 -9.54 19.82
N ASP A 166 4.33 -10.45 20.46
CA ASP A 166 5.67 -10.90 20.04
C ASP A 166 6.59 -9.75 19.58
N GLU A 167 6.69 -8.70 20.42
CA GLU A 167 7.53 -7.50 20.25
C GLU A 167 7.10 -6.49 19.17
N GLY A 168 5.88 -6.59 18.62
CA GLY A 168 5.40 -5.64 17.61
C GLY A 168 3.91 -5.34 17.63
N TYR A 169 3.53 -4.25 16.97
CA TYR A 169 2.13 -3.95 16.70
C TYR A 169 1.65 -4.63 15.43
N TYR A 170 0.35 -4.93 15.41
CA TYR A 170 -0.34 -5.45 14.24
C TYR A 170 -1.57 -4.61 13.96
N PHE A 171 -1.75 -4.22 12.70
CA PHE A 171 -2.95 -3.56 12.19
C PHE A 171 -3.84 -4.61 11.53
N THR A 172 -5.09 -4.72 11.96
CA THR A 172 -6.04 -5.70 11.40
C THR A 172 -7.30 -5.01 10.92
N VAL A 173 -7.57 -5.05 9.61
CA VAL A 173 -8.84 -4.66 9.01
C VAL A 173 -9.83 -5.78 9.17
N LYS A 174 -11.01 -5.50 9.74
CA LYS A 174 -12.10 -6.47 9.94
C LYS A 174 -13.33 -6.19 9.10
N GLN A 175 -13.57 -4.93 8.75
CA GLN A 175 -14.71 -4.54 7.94
C GLN A 175 -14.33 -3.35 7.04
N THR A 176 -14.82 -3.39 5.81
CA THR A 176 -14.65 -2.30 4.84
C THR A 176 -15.74 -2.35 3.78
N ASN A 177 -16.00 -1.23 3.10
CA ASN A 177 -16.75 -1.15 1.86
C ASN A 177 -15.85 -1.10 0.61
N ASP A 178 -14.52 -1.14 0.76
CA ASP A 178 -13.61 -1.22 -0.38
C ASP A 178 -13.65 -2.64 -0.97
N PRO A 179 -14.17 -2.81 -2.21
CA PRO A 179 -14.27 -4.13 -2.83
C PRO A 179 -12.91 -4.74 -3.20
N SER A 180 -11.82 -3.97 -3.16
CA SER A 180 -10.48 -4.43 -3.48
C SER A 180 -9.77 -5.11 -2.31
N ILE A 181 -10.29 -4.96 -1.09
CA ILE A 181 -9.69 -5.49 0.13
C ILE A 181 -10.44 -6.76 0.59
N PRO A 182 -9.72 -7.86 0.91
CA PRO A 182 -10.33 -9.06 1.48
C PRO A 182 -11.07 -8.81 2.80
N SER A 183 -11.98 -9.71 3.17
CA SER A 183 -12.86 -9.56 4.34
C SER A 183 -12.16 -9.59 5.71
N GLU A 184 -10.85 -9.84 5.76
CA GLU A 184 -10.01 -9.64 6.94
C GLU A 184 -8.54 -9.59 6.50
N VAL A 185 -7.81 -8.56 6.89
CA VAL A 185 -6.39 -8.40 6.53
C VAL A 185 -5.62 -7.99 7.76
N ARG A 186 -4.58 -8.75 8.11
CA ARG A 186 -3.65 -8.44 9.19
C ARG A 186 -2.27 -8.15 8.63
N SER A 187 -1.67 -7.05 9.08
CA SER A 187 -0.32 -6.62 8.74
C SER A 187 0.48 -6.28 10.00
N PRO A 188 1.81 -6.51 10.00
CA PRO A 188 2.70 -5.78 10.89
C PRO A 188 2.45 -4.27 10.79
N LEU A 189 2.62 -3.58 11.91
CA LEU A 189 2.42 -2.15 12.03
C LEU A 189 3.65 -1.51 12.66
N ILE A 190 4.23 -0.54 11.97
CA ILE A 190 5.14 0.42 12.58
C ILE A 190 4.27 1.57 13.07
N MET A 191 4.33 1.84 14.38
CA MET A 191 3.57 2.91 15.02
C MET A 191 4.52 3.76 15.85
N ASN A 192 4.53 5.06 15.60
CA ASN A 192 5.29 6.03 16.39
C ASN A 192 4.42 7.27 16.68
N LEU A 193 4.57 7.83 17.88
CA LEU A 193 4.06 9.16 18.18
C LEU A 193 5.24 10.12 18.12
N GLU A 194 5.23 11.03 17.16
CA GLU A 194 6.27 12.03 16.97
C GLU A 194 6.20 13.13 18.04
N ASP A 195 7.31 13.85 18.23
CA ASP A 195 7.43 14.94 19.22
C ASP A 195 6.42 16.08 19.00
N ASN A 196 5.95 16.25 17.77
CA ASN A 196 4.93 17.23 17.37
C ASN A 196 3.48 16.77 17.67
N GLY A 197 3.29 15.57 18.23
CA GLY A 197 1.98 14.98 18.50
C GLY A 197 1.35 14.25 17.31
N GLN A 198 2.07 14.10 16.21
CA GLN A 198 1.63 13.36 15.04
C GLN A 198 1.76 11.85 15.29
N LEU A 199 0.69 11.12 15.01
CA LEU A 199 0.68 9.66 15.03
C LEU A 199 1.06 9.16 13.63
N HIS A 200 2.23 8.54 13.53
CA HIS A 200 2.73 7.85 12.36
C HIS A 200 2.30 6.38 12.39
N LEU A 201 1.70 5.91 11.29
CA LEU A 201 1.38 4.50 11.07
C LEU A 201 1.89 4.05 9.69
N GLU A 202 2.62 2.95 9.66
CA GLU A 202 3.04 2.29 8.43
C GLU A 202 2.64 0.81 8.45
N TYR A 203 1.89 0.38 7.44
CA TYR A 203 1.33 -0.97 7.34
C TYR A 203 0.99 -1.32 5.89
N ALA A 204 0.75 -2.61 5.61
CA ALA A 204 0.29 -3.08 4.31
C ALA A 204 -1.20 -3.47 4.36
N ILE A 205 -1.95 -3.16 3.30
CA ILE A 205 -3.29 -3.70 3.06
C ILE A 205 -3.39 -4.16 1.60
N GLY A 206 -3.65 -5.45 1.40
CA GLY A 206 -3.68 -6.04 0.07
C GLY A 206 -2.31 -5.96 -0.60
N VAL A 207 -2.25 -5.27 -1.74
CA VAL A 207 -0.98 -5.00 -2.47
C VAL A 207 -0.39 -3.62 -2.16
N ASN A 208 -1.02 -2.85 -1.27
CA ASN A 208 -0.65 -1.48 -0.98
C ASN A 208 0.16 -1.38 0.31
N ASN A 209 1.29 -0.68 0.26
CA ASN A 209 1.99 -0.19 1.45
C ASN A 209 1.50 1.23 1.74
N ILE A 210 1.01 1.45 2.94
CA ILE A 210 0.41 2.71 3.38
C ILE A 210 1.29 3.30 4.47
N ILE A 211 1.63 4.58 4.31
CA ILE A 211 2.19 5.43 5.36
C ILE A 211 1.18 6.55 5.59
N ILE A 212 0.71 6.68 6.83
CA ILE A 212 -0.35 7.61 7.18
C ILE A 212 0.00 8.35 8.46
N HIS A 213 -0.24 9.66 8.43
CA HIS A 213 0.03 10.57 9.52
C HIS A 213 -1.26 11.21 10.00
N TRP A 214 -1.49 11.14 11.30
CA TRP A 214 -2.69 11.65 11.94
C TRP A 214 -2.33 12.72 12.96
N MET A 215 -3.19 13.73 13.10
CA MET A 215 -3.14 14.68 14.21
C MET A 215 -4.40 14.54 15.06
N LYS A 216 -4.23 14.62 16.37
CA LYS A 216 -5.35 14.48 17.30
C LYS A 216 -6.30 15.65 17.18
N LEU A 217 -7.60 15.36 17.09
CA LEU A 217 -8.64 16.35 17.18
C LEU A 217 -8.79 16.76 18.65
N SER A 218 -8.57 18.04 18.93
CA SER A 218 -8.56 18.64 20.27
C SER A 218 -9.92 18.59 20.96
#